data_AF-A0A7J4MUA1-F1
#
_entry.id   AF-A0A7J4MUA1-F1
#
_cell.length_a   1.000
_cell.length_b   1.000
_cell.length_c   1.000
_cell.angle_alpha   90.00
_cell.angle_beta   90.00
_cell.angle_gamma   90.00
#
_symmetry.space_group_name_H-M   'P 1'
#
loop_
_entity.id
_entity.type
_entity.pdbx_description
1 polymer ?
#
loop_
_entity_poly.entity_id
_entity_poly.type
_entity_poly.pdbx_seq_one_letter_code
_entity_poly.pdbx_strand_id
1 'polypeptide(L)'
;TDLEILQSLFEPLGKFPEVSEDKLEAYAVITAMGPTYLWFQLAELEKLAVEFGMSPDEAATAVHSMASGAVEALYSHPNRDMVMDLIAVKPLEDAEDDIRAIYRKSLMRIYQSLTE
;
A
#
# COMPACT_ATOMS: atom_id res chain seq x y z
N THR A 1 7.53 14.15 29.98
CA THR A 1 6.07 13.92 30.12
C THR A 1 5.74 12.51 29.68
N ASP A 2 4.55 11.98 29.96
CA ASP A 2 4.15 10.65 29.48
C ASP A 2 4.26 10.53 27.96
N LEU A 3 3.96 11.62 27.24
CA LEU A 3 4.11 11.70 25.80
C LEU A 3 5.57 11.49 25.34
N GLU A 4 6.54 12.17 25.94
CA GLU A 4 7.97 12.02 25.58
C GLU A 4 8.48 10.58 25.81
N ILE A 5 7.98 9.90 26.85
CA ILE A 5 8.31 8.50 27.12
C ILE A 5 7.76 7.59 26.01
N LEU A 6 6.50 7.79 25.60
CA LEU A 6 5.89 7.02 24.52
C LEU A 6 6.59 7.27 23.18
N GLN A 7 6.97 8.51 22.88
CA GLN A 7 7.70 8.83 21.64
C GLN A 7 9.05 8.10 21.59
N SER A 8 9.79 8.11 22.70
CA SER A 8 11.08 7.41 22.79
C SER A 8 10.94 5.89 22.68
N LEU A 9 9.83 5.34 23.20
CA LEU A 9 9.52 3.91 23.11
C LEU A 9 9.17 3.47 21.68
N PHE A 10 8.46 4.31 20.91
CA PHE A 10 7.99 3.96 19.57
C PHE A 10 8.97 4.32 18.44
N GLU A 11 9.95 5.20 18.68
CA GLU A 11 10.99 5.58 17.71
C GLU A 11 11.65 4.41 16.96
N PRO A 12 12.03 3.30 17.63
CA PRO A 12 12.64 2.16 16.93
C PRO A 12 11.68 1.40 16.01
N LEU A 13 10.37 1.55 16.18
CA LEU A 13 9.34 0.83 15.43
C LEU A 13 8.93 1.55 14.13
N GLY A 14 9.46 2.74 13.89
CA GLY A 14 9.21 3.51 12.67
C GLY A 14 8.50 4.84 12.95
N LYS A 15 7.68 5.29 11.98
CA LYS A 15 6.95 6.55 12.10
C LYS A 15 5.64 6.33 12.86
N PHE A 16 5.40 7.17 13.86
CA PHE A 16 4.18 7.19 14.68
C PHE A 16 3.61 8.62 14.66
N PRO A 17 2.72 8.96 13.71
CA PRO A 17 2.12 10.29 13.70
C PRO A 17 1.15 10.46 14.88
N GLU A 18 1.15 11.64 15.50
CA GLU A 18 0.07 12.04 16.40
C GLU A 18 -1.15 12.43 15.56
N VAL A 19 -2.31 11.85 15.87
CA VAL A 19 -3.54 12.01 15.11
C VAL A 19 -4.68 12.34 16.05
N SER A 20 -5.68 13.06 15.56
CA SER A 20 -6.86 13.37 16.35
C SER A 20 -7.75 12.13 16.52
N GLU A 21 -8.43 12.03 17.67
CA GLU A 21 -9.26 10.87 18.04
C GLU A 21 -10.30 10.54 16.96
N ASP A 22 -10.93 11.56 16.36
CA ASP A 22 -11.93 11.45 15.30
C ASP A 22 -11.42 10.84 13.98
N LYS A 23 -10.11 10.57 13.88
CA LYS A 23 -9.47 9.97 12.70
C LYS A 23 -8.93 8.57 12.97
N LEU A 24 -9.02 8.05 14.21
CA LEU A 24 -8.38 6.78 14.56
C LEU A 24 -8.89 5.62 13.72
N GLU A 25 -10.19 5.51 13.49
CA GLU A 25 -10.81 4.46 12.67
C GLU A 25 -10.35 4.57 11.21
N ALA A 26 -10.17 5.80 10.71
CA ALA A 26 -9.66 6.02 9.37
C ALA A 26 -8.21 5.52 9.25
N TYR A 27 -7.35 5.81 10.23
CA TYR A 27 -5.98 5.28 10.26
C TYR A 27 -5.95 3.75 10.41
N ALA A 28 -6.86 3.17 11.20
CA ALA A 28 -6.98 1.72 11.32
C ALA A 28 -7.28 1.07 9.95
N VAL A 29 -8.24 1.60 9.21
CA VAL A 29 -8.63 1.06 7.89
C VAL A 29 -7.57 1.32 6.83
N ILE A 30 -6.97 2.52 6.78
CA ILE A 30 -6.08 2.91 5.69
C ILE A 30 -4.65 2.40 5.91
N THR A 31 -4.09 2.55 7.11
CA THR A 31 -2.67 2.26 7.34
C THR A 31 -2.43 0.99 8.14
N ALA A 32 -3.27 0.68 9.13
CA ALA A 32 -3.05 -0.55 9.93
C ALA A 32 -3.41 -1.81 9.13
N MET A 33 -4.55 -1.81 8.42
CA MET A 33 -4.95 -2.89 7.52
C MET A 33 -4.37 -2.74 6.11
N GLY A 34 -3.81 -1.57 5.77
CA GLY A 34 -3.23 -1.23 4.46
C GLY A 34 -2.35 -2.31 3.81
N PRO A 35 -1.38 -2.90 4.55
CA PRO A 35 -0.51 -3.95 4.01
C PRO A 35 -1.28 -5.17 3.47
N THR A 36 -2.42 -5.52 4.07
CA THR A 36 -3.24 -6.68 3.67
C THR A 36 -3.84 -6.52 2.27
N TYR A 37 -3.95 -5.29 1.79
CA TYR A 37 -4.48 -5.02 0.45
C TYR A 37 -3.43 -5.28 -0.63
N LEU A 38 -2.14 -5.29 -0.28
CA LEU A 38 -1.02 -5.37 -1.23
C LEU A 38 -0.29 -6.71 -1.17
N TRP A 39 -0.17 -7.34 0.00
CA TRP A 39 0.65 -8.55 0.17
C TRP A 39 0.35 -9.66 -0.82
N PHE A 40 -0.93 -9.98 -1.03
CA PHE A 40 -1.29 -11.05 -1.96
C PHE A 40 -0.99 -10.69 -3.42
N GLN A 41 -1.03 -9.41 -3.78
CA GLN A 41 -0.71 -8.94 -5.14
C GLN A 41 0.79 -9.07 -5.40
N LEU A 42 1.62 -8.61 -4.46
CA LEU A 42 3.07 -8.72 -4.56
C LEU A 42 3.53 -10.19 -4.59
N ALA A 43 2.96 -11.03 -3.71
CA ALA A 43 3.24 -12.45 -3.70
C ALA A 43 2.83 -13.16 -5.01
N GLU A 44 1.76 -12.71 -5.66
CA GLU A 44 1.36 -13.26 -6.96
C GLU A 44 2.32 -12.85 -8.09
N LEU A 45 2.83 -11.61 -8.08
CA LEU A 45 3.86 -11.18 -9.02
C LEU A 45 5.14 -12.00 -8.87
N GLU A 46 5.54 -12.33 -7.65
CA GLU A 46 6.72 -13.20 -7.40
C GLU A 46 6.50 -14.60 -7.97
N LYS A 47 5.32 -15.19 -7.79
CA LYS A 47 4.99 -16.50 -8.38
C LYS A 47 5.05 -16.46 -9.91
N LEU A 48 4.43 -15.46 -10.54
CA LEU A 48 4.46 -15.29 -11.99
C LEU A 48 5.89 -15.12 -12.51
N ALA A 49 6.72 -14.34 -11.82
CA ALA A 49 8.12 -14.18 -12.16
C ALA A 49 8.88 -15.52 -12.16
N VAL A 50 8.64 -16.37 -11.16
CA VAL A 50 9.18 -17.74 -11.11
C VAL A 50 8.64 -18.60 -12.25
N GLU A 51 7.34 -18.53 -12.55
CA GLU A 51 6.73 -19.24 -13.70
C GLU A 51 7.32 -18.79 -15.04
N PHE A 52 7.77 -17.54 -15.14
CA PHE A 52 8.47 -17.00 -16.31
C PHE A 52 9.96 -17.36 -16.36
N GLY A 53 10.46 -18.10 -15.34
CA GLY A 53 11.79 -18.69 -15.33
C GLY A 53 12.81 -18.00 -14.41
N MET A 54 12.41 -17.04 -13.59
CA MET A 54 13.29 -16.44 -12.58
C MET A 54 13.51 -17.39 -11.40
N SER A 55 14.64 -17.25 -10.72
CA SER A 55 14.82 -17.94 -9.42
C SER A 55 13.98 -17.27 -8.32
N PRO A 56 13.61 -17.99 -7.24
CA PRO A 56 12.84 -17.39 -6.14
C PRO A 56 13.48 -16.13 -5.54
N ASP A 57 14.80 -16.13 -5.32
CA ASP A 57 15.52 -14.99 -4.75
C ASP A 57 15.54 -13.78 -5.70
N GLU A 58 15.68 -14.05 -7.00
CA GLU A 58 15.65 -13.04 -8.05
C GLU A 58 14.24 -12.43 -8.19
N ALA A 59 13.20 -13.26 -8.16
CA ALA A 59 11.81 -12.82 -8.21
C ALA A 59 11.45 -11.93 -7.01
N ALA A 60 11.78 -12.36 -5.79
CA ALA A 60 11.56 -11.59 -4.57
C ALA A 60 12.30 -10.24 -4.62
N THR A 61 13.56 -10.24 -5.04
CA THR A 61 14.35 -9.01 -5.18
C THR A 61 13.75 -8.07 -6.22
N ALA A 62 13.38 -8.59 -7.39
CA ALA A 62 12.83 -7.81 -8.49
C ALA A 62 11.48 -7.18 -8.12
N VAL A 63 10.55 -7.95 -7.53
CA VAL A 63 9.24 -7.44 -7.13
C VAL A 63 9.36 -6.43 -5.99
N HIS A 64 10.22 -6.68 -5.00
CA HIS A 64 10.48 -5.72 -3.93
C HIS A 64 11.02 -4.39 -4.44
N SER A 65 12.04 -4.42 -5.32
CA SER A 65 12.62 -3.20 -5.92
C SER A 65 11.62 -2.49 -6.83
N MET A 66 10.87 -3.22 -7.65
CA MET A 66 9.85 -2.64 -8.53
C MET A 66 8.74 -1.95 -7.71
N ALA A 67 8.20 -2.62 -6.69
CA ALA A 67 7.14 -2.07 -5.85
C ALA A 67 7.61 -0.82 -5.08
N SER A 68 8.83 -0.86 -4.53
CA SER A 68 9.44 0.29 -3.84
C SER A 68 9.60 1.49 -4.79
N GLY A 69 10.17 1.26 -5.98
CA GLY A 69 10.34 2.28 -6.99
C GLY A 69 9.02 2.85 -7.53
N ALA A 70 7.98 2.00 -7.67
CA ALA A 70 6.65 2.44 -8.08
C ALA A 70 6.02 3.40 -7.05
N VAL A 71 6.15 3.09 -5.76
CA VAL A 71 5.70 3.97 -4.67
C VAL A 71 6.50 5.27 -4.69
N GLU A 72 7.83 5.21 -4.71
CA GLU A 72 8.69 6.40 -4.75
C GLU A 72 8.36 7.31 -5.94
N ALA A 73 8.20 6.73 -7.13
CA ALA A 73 7.84 7.46 -8.34
C ALA A 73 6.49 8.18 -8.20
N LEU A 74 5.45 7.50 -7.68
CA LEU A 74 4.12 8.08 -7.50
C LEU A 74 4.13 9.33 -6.59
N TYR A 75 5.03 9.36 -5.60
CA TYR A 75 5.17 10.48 -4.68
C TYR A 75 6.27 11.49 -5.07
N SER A 76 7.02 11.22 -6.14
CA SER A 76 8.09 12.12 -6.63
C SER A 76 7.56 13.39 -7.31
N HIS A 77 6.28 13.41 -7.70
CA HIS A 77 5.69 14.49 -8.48
C HIS A 77 4.26 14.83 -7.98
N PRO A 78 3.86 16.13 -7.93
CA PRO A 78 2.53 16.52 -7.47
C PRO A 78 1.41 16.09 -8.42
N ASN A 79 1.69 16.01 -9.73
CA ASN A 79 0.76 15.45 -10.71
C ASN A 79 0.97 13.94 -10.83
N ARG A 80 0.11 13.17 -10.18
CA ARG A 80 0.15 11.70 -10.17
C ARG A 80 -0.28 11.09 -11.50
N ASP A 81 -1.21 11.71 -12.21
CA ASP A 81 -1.66 11.22 -13.52
C ASP A 81 -0.51 11.21 -14.52
N MET A 82 0.36 12.23 -14.46
CA MET A 82 1.59 12.26 -15.26
C MET A 82 2.52 11.10 -14.95
N VAL A 83 2.64 10.70 -13.68
CA VAL A 83 3.48 9.55 -13.28
C VAL A 83 2.87 8.24 -13.78
N MET A 84 1.55 8.08 -13.64
CA MET A 84 0.83 6.89 -14.09
C MET A 84 0.81 6.74 -15.63
N ASP A 85 1.08 7.82 -16.37
CA ASP A 85 1.17 7.83 -17.84
C ASP A 85 2.59 7.60 -18.39
N LEU A 86 3.61 7.44 -17.53
CA LEU A 86 5.00 7.23 -17.97
C LEU A 86 5.23 5.92 -18.74
N ILE A 87 4.37 4.92 -18.57
CA ILE A 87 4.47 3.60 -19.19
C ILE A 87 3.29 3.39 -20.14
N ALA A 88 3.59 3.17 -21.42
CA ALA A 88 2.59 3.07 -22.47
C ALA A 88 1.74 1.78 -22.45
N VAL A 89 2.26 0.70 -21.86
CA VAL A 89 1.59 -0.60 -21.82
C VAL A 89 1.14 -0.90 -20.39
N LYS A 90 -0.17 -1.04 -20.20
CA LYS A 90 -0.81 -1.27 -18.89
C LYS A 90 -1.65 -2.54 -18.93
N PRO A 91 -1.05 -3.72 -18.63
CA PRO A 91 -1.75 -5.01 -18.76
C PRO A 91 -3.02 -5.17 -17.91
N LEU A 92 -3.23 -4.31 -16.90
CA LEU A 92 -4.35 -4.36 -15.97
C LEU A 92 -5.34 -3.17 -16.13
N GLU A 93 -5.20 -2.34 -17.16
CA GLU A 93 -6.00 -1.12 -17.34
C GLU A 93 -7.52 -1.39 -17.30
N ASP A 94 -7.96 -2.43 -18.00
CA ASP A 94 -9.39 -2.82 -18.06
C ASP A 94 -9.95 -3.26 -16.70
N ALA A 95 -9.10 -3.65 -15.74
CA ALA A 95 -9.51 -4.11 -14.41
C ALA A 95 -9.46 -3.01 -13.34
N GLU A 96 -8.93 -1.82 -13.65
CA GLU A 96 -8.70 -0.78 -12.64
C GLU A 96 -10.00 -0.31 -11.96
N ASP A 97 -11.08 -0.17 -12.73
CA ASP A 97 -12.37 0.28 -12.19
C ASP A 97 -13.00 -0.76 -11.26
N ASP A 98 -12.84 -2.05 -11.56
CA ASP A 98 -13.28 -3.14 -10.69
C ASP A 98 -12.47 -3.17 -9.40
N ILE A 99 -11.15 -3.00 -9.48
CA ILE A 99 -10.28 -2.91 -8.30
C ILE A 99 -10.70 -1.72 -7.42
N ARG A 100 -10.90 -0.54 -8.00
CA ARG A 100 -11.40 0.65 -7.28
C ARG A 100 -12.75 0.37 -6.62
N ALA A 101 -13.65 -0.33 -7.29
CA ALA A 101 -14.95 -0.70 -6.73
C ALA A 101 -14.82 -1.66 -5.53
N ILE A 102 -13.92 -2.65 -5.60
CA ILE A 102 -13.62 -3.58 -4.50
C ILE A 102 -13.09 -2.81 -3.28
N TYR A 103 -12.14 -1.89 -3.47
CA TYR A 103 -11.62 -1.04 -2.39
C TYR A 103 -12.73 -0.23 -1.74
N ARG A 104 -13.51 0.51 -2.54
CA ARG A 104 -14.62 1.33 -2.02
C ARG A 104 -15.60 0.48 -1.23
N LYS A 105 -16.10 -0.61 -1.81
CA LYS A 105 -17.09 -1.48 -1.16
C LYS A 105 -16.55 -2.08 0.15
N SER A 106 -15.33 -2.62 0.12
CA SER A 106 -14.78 -3.37 1.25
C SER A 106 -14.37 -2.45 2.40
N LEU A 107 -13.68 -1.35 2.08
CA LEU A 107 -13.13 -0.45 3.10
C LEU A 107 -14.20 0.46 3.70
N MET A 108 -15.16 0.96 2.91
CA MET A 108 -16.27 1.76 3.46
C MET A 108 -17.09 0.94 4.45
N ARG A 109 -17.35 -0.34 4.14
CA ARG A 109 -18.08 -1.24 5.06
C ARG A 109 -17.35 -1.40 6.39
N ILE A 110 -16.03 -1.59 6.37
CA ILE A 110 -15.23 -1.72 7.60
C ILE A 110 -15.23 -0.40 8.36
N TYR A 111 -14.99 0.71 7.67
CA TYR A 111 -14.97 2.03 8.30
C TYR A 111 -16.30 2.33 9.01
N GLN A 112 -17.43 2.11 8.33
CA GLN A 112 -18.77 2.28 8.92
C GLN A 112 -18.94 1.44 10.18
N SER A 113 -18.53 0.16 10.15
CA SER A 113 -18.66 -0.73 11.32
C SER A 113 -17.79 -0.34 12.52
N LEU A 114 -16.76 0.49 12.33
CA LEU A 114 -15.90 0.99 13.41
C LEU A 114 -16.38 2.33 13.99
N THR A 115 -17.20 3.06 13.23
CA THR A 115 -17.73 4.38 13.60
C THR A 115 -19.18 4.36 14.10
N GLU A 116 -19.83 3.21 14.04
CA GLU A 116 -21.15 2.92 14.63
C GLU A 116 -21.05 2.60 16.11
#